data_AF-A0A847FFH9-F1
#
_entry.id   AF-A0A847FFH9-F1
#
_cell.length_a   1.000
_cell.length_b   1.000
_cell.length_c   1.000
_cell.angle_alpha   90.00
_cell.angle_beta   90.00
_cell.angle_gamma   90.00
#
_symmetry.space_group_name_H-M   'P 1'
#
loop_
_entity.id
_entity.type
_entity.pdbx_description
1 polymer ?
#
loop_
_entity_poly.entity_id
_entity_poly.type
_entity_poly.pdbx_seq_one_letter_code
_entity_poly.pdbx_strand_id
1 'polypeptide(L)'
;MKYEHKGTVIHRLPPEIKIAYSIAVSILIPILNSPRELFLLVAAVLLVLFLACPSIRRIRLLSFAVAAVVLTTFASQAVFYSLEPRTPVFALVPYDFPVLGRFTGGIYVYREGMIYGLVQSLRLVAALAMAVTLVISIHPAHMVEALVRLRFPRSFSFVITMSIRFLPLVFEQSKRIVLALRMRGIKARSMRGAFRMIRFLFIPLVVNSLRQAKIAAFAAETRGAALDKNPPEGRRANGFFNFNTFELITIAFFIILMYISIVPFRMGLGRIPFLRAFFFSIPITCVLFIGIGLIPKSGIVFFLVCGHRLFMQTVLTGINPLWWPFALIESSSLELFFLMRGRFLDSYGAAFSAGALRGIVVYLFFYLVLAPHIWHQFYAPWYLGIETFLGTAGSAVGGMAGYRFALLIRKTYARLGL
;
A
#
# COMPACT_ATOMS: atom_id res chain seq x y z
N MET A 1 16.47 -5.25 -13.29
CA MET A 1 16.60 -4.59 -14.61
C MET A 1 17.69 -3.52 -14.49
N LYS A 2 18.61 -3.42 -15.46
CA LYS A 2 19.75 -2.48 -15.42
C LYS A 2 19.40 -1.23 -16.24
N TYR A 3 19.67 -0.05 -15.70
CA TYR A 3 19.59 1.22 -16.42
C TYR A 3 20.48 1.17 -17.67
N GLU A 4 19.98 1.67 -18.79
CA GLU A 4 20.73 1.78 -20.05
C GLU A 4 20.90 3.26 -20.36
N HIS A 5 22.09 3.81 -20.18
CA HIS A 5 22.36 5.19 -20.57
C HIS A 5 22.48 5.26 -22.09
N LYS A 6 21.37 5.44 -22.80
CA LYS A 6 21.38 5.81 -24.22
C LYS A 6 21.15 7.30 -24.26
N GLY A 7 22.09 8.10 -24.76
CA GLY A 7 22.09 9.57 -24.69
C GLY A 7 20.97 10.29 -25.47
N THR A 8 19.75 9.77 -25.47
CA THR A 8 18.56 10.33 -26.13
C THR A 8 18.05 11.57 -25.42
N VAL A 9 17.22 12.36 -26.11
CA VAL A 9 16.62 13.61 -25.61
C VAL A 9 15.94 13.39 -24.25
N ILE A 10 15.24 12.28 -24.08
CA ILE A 10 14.59 11.94 -22.81
C ILE A 10 15.60 11.63 -21.72
N HIS A 11 16.69 10.93 -22.01
CA HIS A 11 17.70 10.63 -20.97
C HIS A 11 18.38 11.91 -20.45
N ARG A 12 18.53 12.94 -21.30
CA ARG A 12 19.12 14.24 -20.94
C ARG A 12 18.22 15.12 -20.07
N LEU A 13 16.90 14.89 -20.07
CA LEU A 13 16.00 15.67 -19.24
C LEU A 13 16.30 15.46 -17.75
N PRO A 14 16.21 16.53 -16.94
CA PRO A 14 16.42 16.45 -15.50
C PRO A 14 15.40 15.47 -14.86
N PRO A 15 15.83 14.64 -13.90
CA PRO A 15 15.00 13.60 -13.29
C PRO A 15 13.73 14.15 -12.63
N GLU A 16 13.76 15.39 -12.15
CA GLU A 16 12.65 16.10 -11.53
C GLU A 16 11.47 16.27 -12.51
N ILE A 17 11.75 16.66 -13.75
CA ILE A 17 10.72 16.84 -14.79
C ILE A 17 10.09 15.50 -15.16
N LYS A 18 10.89 14.42 -15.22
CA LYS A 18 10.38 13.07 -15.52
C LYS A 18 9.48 12.55 -14.40
N ILE A 19 9.82 12.82 -13.14
CA ILE A 19 9.00 12.46 -11.98
C ILE A 19 7.72 13.31 -11.97
N ALA A 20 7.81 14.61 -12.22
CA ALA A 20 6.63 15.48 -12.33
C ALA A 20 5.70 15.03 -13.45
N TYR A 21 6.24 14.70 -14.63
CA TYR A 21 5.50 14.13 -15.75
C TYR A 21 4.80 12.82 -15.37
N SER A 22 5.51 11.91 -14.69
CA SER A 22 4.91 10.68 -14.17
C SER A 22 3.73 10.93 -13.25
N ILE A 23 3.89 11.85 -12.29
CA ILE A 23 2.84 12.20 -11.34
C ILE A 23 1.64 12.79 -12.09
N ALA A 24 1.87 13.70 -13.05
CA ALA A 24 0.82 14.28 -13.87
C ALA A 24 0.04 13.22 -14.65
N VAL A 25 0.74 12.28 -15.31
CA VAL A 25 0.09 11.16 -16.02
C VAL A 25 -0.70 10.27 -15.05
N SER A 26 -0.14 9.94 -13.89
CA SER A 26 -0.83 9.14 -12.86
C SER A 26 -2.11 9.80 -12.34
N ILE A 27 -2.14 11.13 -12.24
CA ILE A 27 -3.33 11.90 -11.85
C ILE A 27 -4.34 11.98 -13.00
N LEU A 28 -3.88 12.11 -14.25
CA LEU A 28 -4.75 12.19 -15.42
C LEU A 28 -5.49 10.88 -15.72
N ILE A 29 -4.85 9.72 -15.53
CA ILE A 29 -5.44 8.39 -15.82
C ILE A 29 -6.86 8.20 -15.23
N PRO A 30 -7.10 8.45 -13.93
CA PRO A 30 -8.44 8.30 -13.34
C PRO A 30 -9.40 9.46 -13.68
N ILE A 31 -8.89 10.66 -13.98
CA ILE A 31 -9.72 11.83 -14.30
C ILE A 31 -10.36 11.68 -15.69
N LEU A 32 -9.62 11.10 -16.64
CA LEU A 32 -10.10 10.90 -18.00
C LEU A 32 -11.12 9.76 -18.04
N ASN A 33 -12.34 10.10 -18.42
CA ASN A 33 -13.48 9.17 -18.49
C ASN A 33 -13.86 8.84 -19.95
N SER A 34 -13.47 9.66 -20.93
CA SER A 34 -13.78 9.37 -22.32
C SER A 34 -12.74 8.43 -22.96
N PRO A 35 -13.17 7.44 -23.78
CA PRO A 35 -12.24 6.54 -24.48
C PRO A 35 -11.25 7.28 -25.40
N ARG A 36 -11.68 8.40 -25.99
CA ARG A 36 -10.88 9.20 -26.93
C ARG A 36 -9.73 9.90 -26.22
N GLU A 37 -9.99 10.53 -25.07
CA GLU A 37 -8.95 11.19 -24.26
C GLU A 37 -7.94 10.18 -23.73
N LEU A 38 -8.39 9.01 -23.27
CA LEU A 38 -7.51 7.94 -22.81
C LEU A 38 -6.63 7.38 -23.93
N PHE A 39 -7.18 7.25 -25.14
CA PHE A 39 -6.39 6.86 -26.31
C PHE A 39 -5.30 7.89 -26.63
N LEU A 40 -5.64 9.19 -26.61
CA LEU A 40 -4.66 10.26 -26.81
C LEU A 40 -3.58 10.26 -25.73
N LEU A 41 -3.96 10.02 -24.46
CA LEU A 41 -2.99 9.90 -23.36
C LEU A 41 -2.05 8.71 -23.56
N VAL A 42 -2.58 7.54 -23.91
CA VAL A 42 -1.77 6.35 -24.21
C VAL A 42 -0.82 6.62 -25.37
N ALA A 43 -1.30 7.24 -26.46
CA ALA A 43 -0.48 7.60 -27.60
C ALA A 43 0.66 8.55 -27.21
N ALA A 44 0.37 9.58 -26.39
CA ALA A 44 1.38 10.50 -25.89
C ALA A 44 2.43 9.78 -25.02
N VAL A 45 2.01 8.91 -24.10
CA VAL A 45 2.93 8.14 -23.25
C VAL A 45 3.78 7.17 -24.08
N LEU A 46 3.21 6.51 -25.09
CA LEU A 46 3.94 5.62 -25.99
C LEU A 46 4.91 6.39 -26.88
N LEU A 47 4.57 7.61 -27.30
CA LEU A 47 5.50 8.49 -28.03
C LEU A 47 6.72 8.83 -27.16
N VAL A 48 6.49 9.21 -25.90
CA VAL A 48 7.57 9.45 -24.94
C VAL A 48 8.40 8.17 -24.73
N LEU A 49 7.76 7.02 -24.61
CA LEU A 49 8.50 5.75 -24.51
C LEU A 49 9.32 5.46 -25.78
N PHE A 50 8.79 5.73 -26.96
CA PHE A 50 9.47 5.53 -28.24
C PHE A 50 10.72 6.43 -28.36
N LEU A 51 10.59 7.69 -27.96
CA LEU A 51 11.69 8.66 -27.88
C LEU A 51 12.77 8.27 -26.85
N ALA A 52 12.45 7.39 -25.90
CA ALA A 52 13.43 6.80 -24.98
C ALA A 52 14.24 5.66 -25.63
N CYS A 53 13.93 5.27 -26.87
CA CYS A 53 14.58 4.22 -27.66
C CYS A 53 14.84 2.92 -26.88
N PRO A 54 13.78 2.27 -26.35
CA PRO A 54 13.91 1.01 -25.64
C PRO A 54 14.49 -0.10 -26.54
N SER A 55 15.25 -1.03 -25.94
CA SER A 55 15.75 -2.21 -26.66
C SER A 55 14.60 -3.06 -27.21
N ILE A 56 14.80 -3.69 -28.38
CA ILE A 56 13.79 -4.52 -29.05
C ILE A 56 13.24 -5.65 -28.16
N ARG A 57 14.07 -6.20 -27.26
CA ARG A 57 13.64 -7.21 -26.28
C ARG A 57 12.62 -6.64 -25.29
N ARG A 58 12.80 -5.38 -24.86
CA ARG A 58 11.90 -4.68 -23.93
C ARG A 58 10.61 -4.29 -24.63
N ILE A 59 10.67 -3.88 -25.90
CA ILE A 59 9.48 -3.64 -26.72
C ILE A 59 8.64 -4.92 -26.85
N ARG A 60 9.26 -6.07 -27.15
CA ARG A 60 8.54 -7.36 -27.18
C ARG A 60 7.95 -7.75 -25.82
N LEU A 61 8.69 -7.54 -24.74
CA LEU A 61 8.19 -7.83 -23.39
C LEU A 61 7.01 -6.92 -23.04
N LEU A 62 7.09 -5.64 -23.39
CA LEU A 62 6.04 -4.67 -23.20
C LEU A 62 4.82 -4.99 -24.05
N SER A 63 4.99 -5.32 -25.33
CA SER A 63 3.88 -5.67 -26.21
C SER A 63 3.17 -6.93 -25.73
N PHE A 64 3.92 -7.92 -25.23
CA PHE A 64 3.35 -9.10 -24.58
C PHE A 64 2.58 -8.74 -23.31
N ALA A 65 3.14 -7.89 -22.44
CA ALA A 65 2.47 -7.46 -21.22
C ALA A 65 1.20 -6.63 -21.52
N VAL A 66 1.26 -5.72 -22.49
CA VAL A 66 0.11 -4.93 -22.96
C VAL A 66 -0.96 -5.84 -23.55
N ALA A 67 -0.60 -6.79 -24.43
CA ALA A 67 -1.55 -7.74 -24.99
C ALA A 67 -2.22 -8.58 -23.89
N ALA A 68 -1.45 -9.10 -22.93
CA ALA A 68 -1.98 -9.87 -21.81
C ALA A 68 -2.95 -9.03 -20.96
N VAL A 69 -2.58 -7.79 -20.62
CA VAL A 69 -3.45 -6.87 -19.84
C VAL A 69 -4.73 -6.55 -20.60
N VAL A 70 -4.63 -6.15 -21.87
CA VAL A 70 -5.79 -5.80 -22.69
C VAL A 70 -6.71 -7.02 -22.84
N LEU A 71 -6.17 -8.19 -23.22
CA LEU A 71 -6.99 -9.39 -23.42
C LEU A 71 -7.70 -9.82 -22.14
N THR A 72 -6.98 -9.88 -21.02
CA THR A 72 -7.55 -10.34 -19.74
C THR A 72 -8.59 -9.37 -19.20
N THR A 73 -8.32 -8.07 -19.26
CA THR A 73 -9.22 -7.05 -18.69
C THR A 73 -10.41 -6.79 -19.59
N PHE A 74 -10.22 -6.73 -20.91
CA PHE A 74 -11.31 -6.65 -21.87
C PHE A 74 -12.23 -7.86 -21.78
N ALA A 75 -11.69 -9.09 -21.82
CA ALA A 75 -12.50 -10.30 -21.74
C ALA A 75 -13.24 -10.42 -20.40
N SER A 76 -12.55 -10.12 -19.29
CA SER A 76 -13.16 -10.14 -17.96
C SER A 76 -14.31 -9.15 -17.84
N GLN A 77 -14.13 -7.90 -18.29
CA GLN A 77 -15.18 -6.88 -18.18
C GLN A 77 -16.29 -7.08 -19.21
N ALA A 78 -16.00 -7.62 -20.39
CA ALA A 78 -17.01 -7.95 -21.38
C ALA A 78 -18.01 -9.00 -20.87
N VAL A 79 -17.55 -9.96 -20.04
CA VAL A 79 -18.36 -11.07 -19.51
C VAL A 79 -18.95 -10.78 -18.13
N PHE A 80 -18.18 -10.17 -17.23
CA PHE A 80 -18.56 -10.01 -15.81
C PHE A 80 -18.96 -8.59 -15.44
N TYR A 81 -19.42 -7.78 -16.40
CA TYR A 81 -19.89 -6.43 -16.13
C TYR A 81 -21.07 -6.44 -15.15
N SER A 82 -20.93 -5.71 -14.04
CA SER A 82 -21.87 -5.77 -12.93
C SER A 82 -22.80 -4.55 -12.81
N LEU A 83 -22.56 -3.48 -13.56
CA LEU A 83 -23.38 -2.26 -13.51
C LEU A 83 -24.58 -2.36 -14.47
N GLU A 84 -25.65 -1.62 -14.19
CA GLU A 84 -26.81 -1.45 -15.06
C GLU A 84 -26.70 -0.11 -15.79
N PRO A 85 -27.09 0.01 -17.07
CA PRO A 85 -27.77 -0.98 -17.93
C PRO A 85 -26.84 -2.03 -18.54
N ARG A 86 -27.39 -3.19 -18.89
CA ARG A 86 -26.67 -4.31 -19.53
C ARG A 86 -27.37 -4.73 -20.82
N THR A 87 -26.75 -4.47 -21.97
CA THR A 87 -27.24 -4.94 -23.27
C THR A 87 -26.44 -6.18 -23.70
N PRO A 88 -27.03 -7.39 -23.66
CA PRO A 88 -26.36 -8.60 -24.11
C PRO A 88 -26.21 -8.56 -25.64
N VAL A 89 -24.97 -8.62 -26.12
CA VAL A 89 -24.66 -8.64 -27.56
C VAL A 89 -24.53 -10.06 -28.08
N PHE A 90 -23.90 -10.94 -27.28
CA PHE A 90 -23.62 -12.32 -27.67
C PHE A 90 -23.74 -13.25 -26.44
N ALA A 91 -24.34 -14.42 -26.62
CA ALA A 91 -24.40 -15.44 -25.58
C ALA A 91 -23.25 -16.45 -25.77
N LEU A 92 -22.29 -16.46 -24.85
CA LEU A 92 -21.20 -17.45 -24.82
C LEU A 92 -21.71 -18.82 -24.35
N VAL A 93 -22.60 -18.82 -23.35
CA VAL A 93 -23.28 -20.01 -22.86
C VAL A 93 -24.76 -19.67 -22.73
N PRO A 94 -25.62 -20.16 -23.64
CA PRO A 94 -27.07 -20.00 -23.54
C PRO A 94 -27.60 -20.66 -22.26
N TYR A 95 -28.72 -20.15 -21.77
CA TYR A 95 -29.41 -20.73 -20.61
C TYR A 95 -29.76 -22.23 -20.82
N ASP A 96 -30.01 -22.62 -22.07
CA ASP A 96 -30.39 -23.99 -22.46
C ASP A 96 -29.20 -24.97 -22.54
N PHE A 97 -27.96 -24.52 -22.31
CA PHE A 97 -26.78 -25.39 -22.37
C PHE A 97 -26.77 -26.36 -21.16
N PRO A 98 -26.62 -27.68 -21.38
CA PRO A 98 -26.80 -28.67 -20.31
C PRO A 98 -25.79 -28.49 -19.17
N VAL A 99 -26.31 -28.59 -17.93
CA VAL A 99 -25.62 -28.44 -16.63
C VAL A 99 -25.01 -27.05 -16.37
N LEU A 100 -24.18 -26.51 -17.27
CA LEU A 100 -23.51 -25.21 -17.07
C LEU A 100 -24.44 -24.01 -17.22
N GLY A 101 -25.39 -24.01 -18.16
CA GLY A 101 -26.31 -22.89 -18.39
C GLY A 101 -27.25 -22.65 -17.19
N ARG A 102 -27.78 -23.72 -16.61
CA ARG A 102 -28.64 -23.67 -15.41
C ARG A 102 -27.89 -23.30 -14.13
N PHE A 103 -26.61 -23.67 -13.99
CA PHE A 103 -25.81 -23.33 -12.80
C PHE A 103 -25.29 -21.89 -12.82
N THR A 104 -25.01 -21.34 -14.02
CA THR A 104 -24.40 -20.01 -14.18
C THR A 104 -25.40 -18.91 -14.54
N GLY A 105 -26.65 -19.25 -14.87
CA GLY A 105 -27.67 -18.28 -15.29
C GLY A 105 -27.49 -17.77 -16.72
N GLY A 106 -26.63 -18.41 -17.51
CA GLY A 106 -26.20 -17.97 -18.84
C GLY A 106 -25.02 -16.98 -18.78
N ILE A 107 -24.05 -17.14 -19.68
CA ILE A 107 -22.89 -16.25 -19.80
C ILE A 107 -23.07 -15.39 -21.05
N TYR A 108 -23.23 -14.10 -20.86
CA TYR A 108 -23.44 -13.12 -21.92
C TYR A 108 -22.29 -12.12 -21.98
N VAL A 109 -21.98 -11.69 -23.21
CA VAL A 109 -21.07 -10.58 -23.49
C VAL A 109 -21.89 -9.31 -23.56
N TYR A 110 -21.58 -8.34 -22.71
CA TYR A 110 -22.30 -7.07 -22.61
C TYR A 110 -21.61 -5.97 -23.40
N ARG A 111 -22.38 -5.16 -24.12
CA ARG A 111 -21.86 -4.02 -24.90
C ARG A 111 -21.14 -3.02 -24.01
N GLU A 112 -21.75 -2.68 -22.89
CA GLU A 112 -21.23 -1.76 -21.88
C GLU A 112 -19.97 -2.34 -21.23
N GLY A 113 -19.95 -3.65 -20.98
CA GLY A 113 -18.79 -4.38 -20.49
C GLY A 113 -17.59 -4.32 -21.43
N MET A 114 -17.80 -4.41 -22.75
CA MET A 114 -16.74 -4.25 -23.75
C MET A 114 -16.17 -2.82 -23.76
N ILE A 115 -17.03 -1.80 -23.75
CA ILE A 115 -16.59 -0.39 -23.73
C ILE A 115 -15.85 -0.08 -22.43
N TYR A 116 -16.37 -0.54 -21.30
CA TYR A 116 -15.76 -0.37 -19.99
C TYR A 116 -14.43 -1.13 -19.89
N GLY A 117 -14.37 -2.37 -20.40
CA GLY A 117 -13.16 -3.17 -20.51
C GLY A 117 -12.09 -2.48 -21.36
N LEU A 118 -12.47 -1.85 -22.46
CA LEU A 118 -11.55 -1.06 -23.30
C LEU A 118 -11.00 0.16 -22.56
N VAL A 119 -11.86 0.93 -21.90
CA VAL A 119 -11.46 2.09 -21.08
C VAL A 119 -10.48 1.66 -19.98
N GLN A 120 -10.77 0.59 -19.26
CA GLN A 120 -9.91 0.07 -18.21
C GLN A 120 -8.59 -0.49 -18.75
N SER A 121 -8.64 -1.15 -19.91
CA SER A 121 -7.44 -1.60 -20.62
C SER A 121 -6.51 -0.43 -20.96
N LEU A 122 -7.06 0.65 -21.53
CA LEU A 122 -6.29 1.85 -21.87
C LEU A 122 -5.63 2.49 -20.64
N ARG A 123 -6.34 2.56 -19.51
CA ARG A 123 -5.78 3.07 -18.24
C ARG A 123 -4.58 2.25 -17.77
N LEU A 124 -4.69 0.92 -17.81
CA LEU A 124 -3.62 0.03 -17.40
C LEU A 124 -2.43 0.08 -18.37
N VAL A 125 -2.68 0.20 -19.67
CA VAL A 125 -1.63 0.38 -20.68
C VAL A 125 -0.90 1.70 -20.46
N ALA A 126 -1.61 2.82 -20.23
CA ALA A 126 -0.99 4.10 -19.91
C ALA A 126 -0.09 3.99 -18.67
N ALA A 127 -0.62 3.42 -17.57
CA ALA A 127 0.14 3.24 -16.33
C ALA A 127 1.40 2.38 -16.53
N LEU A 128 1.27 1.27 -17.25
CA LEU A 128 2.36 0.34 -17.51
C LEU A 128 3.44 0.95 -18.42
N ALA A 129 3.03 1.61 -19.51
CA ALA A 129 3.96 2.29 -20.42
C ALA A 129 4.72 3.42 -19.71
N MET A 130 4.04 4.19 -18.87
CA MET A 130 4.64 5.28 -18.10
C MET A 130 5.64 4.72 -17.07
N ALA A 131 5.27 3.65 -16.33
CA ALA A 131 6.17 2.99 -15.39
C ALA A 131 7.45 2.46 -16.07
N VAL A 132 7.31 1.83 -17.24
CA VAL A 132 8.46 1.38 -18.03
C VAL A 132 9.33 2.56 -18.48
N THR A 133 8.71 3.66 -18.92
CA THR A 133 9.43 4.89 -19.31
C THR A 133 10.30 5.42 -18.18
N LEU A 134 9.79 5.49 -16.95
CA LEU A 134 10.58 5.92 -15.79
C LEU A 134 11.77 4.99 -15.50
N VAL A 135 11.54 3.68 -15.47
CA VAL A 135 12.57 2.68 -15.12
C VAL A 135 13.72 2.69 -16.13
N ILE A 136 13.43 2.98 -17.39
CA ILE A 136 14.45 3.05 -18.44
C ILE A 136 15.18 4.39 -18.42
N SER A 137 14.47 5.50 -18.18
CA SER A 137 14.99 6.86 -18.37
C SER A 137 15.66 7.49 -17.15
N ILE A 138 15.50 6.92 -15.94
CA ILE A 138 16.09 7.46 -14.71
C ILE A 138 16.99 6.43 -14.05
N HIS A 139 18.25 6.80 -13.79
CA HIS A 139 19.14 6.00 -12.96
C HIS A 139 18.68 6.08 -11.49
N PRO A 140 18.68 4.97 -10.73
CA PRO A 140 18.23 4.96 -9.33
C PRO A 140 18.91 6.02 -8.45
N ALA A 141 20.19 6.33 -8.69
CA ALA A 141 20.90 7.38 -7.95
C ALA A 141 20.32 8.79 -8.20
N HIS A 142 19.98 9.12 -9.45
CA HIS A 142 19.39 10.41 -9.82
C HIS A 142 17.95 10.56 -9.34
N MET A 143 17.21 9.46 -9.15
CA MET A 143 15.90 9.50 -8.49
C MET A 143 16.02 10.03 -7.05
N VAL A 144 17.06 9.63 -6.32
CA VAL A 144 17.26 10.09 -4.94
C VAL A 144 17.67 11.56 -4.89
N GLU A 145 18.56 11.98 -5.78
CA GLU A 145 18.93 13.40 -5.92
C GLU A 145 17.69 14.27 -6.21
N ALA A 146 16.80 13.81 -7.09
CA ALA A 146 15.53 14.49 -7.35
C ALA A 146 14.63 14.55 -6.10
N LEU A 147 14.53 13.46 -5.33
CA LEU A 147 13.78 13.45 -4.06
C LEU A 147 14.35 14.41 -3.02
N VAL A 148 15.68 14.52 -2.93
CA VAL A 148 16.36 15.48 -2.05
C VAL A 148 16.03 16.92 -2.46
N ARG A 149 16.09 17.21 -3.76
CA ARG A 149 15.76 18.54 -4.32
C ARG A 149 14.29 18.92 -4.15
N LEU A 150 13.39 17.93 -4.14
CA LEU A 150 11.96 18.10 -3.81
C LEU A 150 11.69 18.38 -2.31
N ARG A 151 12.74 18.68 -1.52
CA ARG A 151 12.68 19.04 -0.09
C ARG A 151 12.15 17.94 0.84
N PHE A 152 12.38 16.66 0.53
CA PHE A 152 12.14 15.60 1.51
C PHE A 152 13.03 15.77 2.75
N PRO A 153 12.56 15.37 3.97
CA PRO A 153 13.34 15.46 5.19
C PRO A 153 14.74 14.83 5.03
N ARG A 154 15.78 15.49 5.54
CA ARG A 154 17.18 15.08 5.36
C ARG A 154 17.44 13.64 5.82
N SER A 155 16.81 13.22 6.92
CA SER A 155 16.89 11.85 7.45
C SER A 155 16.34 10.81 6.46
N PHE A 156 15.22 11.11 5.79
CA PHE A 156 14.62 10.22 4.80
C PHE A 156 15.49 10.09 3.56
N SER A 157 15.99 11.21 3.06
CA SER A 157 16.91 11.26 1.92
C SER A 157 18.22 10.50 2.20
N PHE A 158 18.76 10.63 3.41
CA PHE A 158 19.94 9.89 3.85
C PHE A 158 19.71 8.38 3.86
N VAL A 159 18.60 7.92 4.44
CA VAL A 159 18.25 6.48 4.48
C VAL A 159 18.13 5.92 3.07
N ILE A 160 17.37 6.58 2.18
CA ILE A 160 17.21 6.12 0.79
C ILE A 160 18.56 6.06 0.06
N THR A 161 19.38 7.10 0.18
CA THR A 161 20.71 7.15 -0.44
C THR A 161 21.58 5.99 0.02
N MET A 162 21.61 5.73 1.33
CA MET A 162 22.38 4.63 1.91
C MET A 162 21.82 3.27 1.50
N SER A 163 20.50 3.09 1.46
CA SER A 163 19.87 1.85 1.00
C SER A 163 20.23 1.51 -0.46
N ILE A 164 20.19 2.48 -1.37
CA ILE A 164 20.58 2.24 -2.77
C ILE A 164 22.07 1.92 -2.88
N ARG A 165 22.92 2.61 -2.10
CA ARG A 165 24.37 2.33 -2.07
C ARG A 165 24.68 0.94 -1.51
N PHE A 166 23.93 0.46 -0.51
CA PHE A 166 24.12 -0.86 0.07
C PHE A 166 23.54 -2.01 -0.76
N LEU A 167 22.54 -1.74 -1.59
CA LEU A 167 21.92 -2.75 -2.44
C LEU A 167 22.92 -3.58 -3.28
N PRO A 168 23.86 -2.97 -4.05
CA PRO A 168 24.86 -3.74 -4.80
C PRO A 168 25.81 -4.52 -3.90
N LEU A 169 26.17 -3.98 -2.73
CA LEU A 169 27.03 -4.65 -1.76
C LEU A 169 26.37 -5.93 -1.22
N VAL A 170 25.08 -5.85 -0.86
CA VAL A 170 24.28 -7.00 -0.40
C VAL A 170 24.19 -8.06 -1.50
N PHE A 171 24.00 -7.66 -2.77
CA PHE A 171 24.00 -8.61 -3.88
C PHE A 171 25.35 -9.32 -4.04
N GLU A 172 26.46 -8.59 -3.93
CA GLU A 172 27.79 -9.20 -4.04
C GLU A 172 28.08 -10.15 -2.88
N GLN A 173 27.74 -9.77 -1.64
CA GLN A 173 27.84 -10.62 -0.47
C GLN A 173 26.98 -11.88 -0.61
N SER A 174 25.74 -11.73 -1.08
CA SER A 174 24.85 -12.88 -1.32
C SER A 174 25.46 -13.86 -2.31
N LYS A 175 26.05 -13.38 -3.41
CA LYS A 175 26.73 -14.23 -4.39
C LYS A 175 27.91 -14.97 -3.79
N ARG A 176 28.75 -14.29 -3.00
CA ARG A 176 29.89 -14.90 -2.30
C ARG A 176 29.43 -15.98 -1.32
N ILE A 177 28.37 -15.73 -0.55
CA ILE A 177 27.79 -16.70 0.39
C ILE A 177 27.19 -17.89 -0.37
N VAL A 178 26.43 -17.67 -1.44
CA VAL A 178 25.90 -18.75 -2.29
C VAL A 178 27.03 -19.61 -2.85
N LEU A 179 28.12 -18.99 -3.32
CA LEU A 179 29.27 -19.71 -3.86
C LEU A 179 29.95 -20.56 -2.79
N ALA A 180 30.16 -20.02 -1.59
CA ALA A 180 30.69 -20.78 -0.45
C ALA A 180 29.77 -21.95 -0.04
N LEU A 181 28.45 -21.76 -0.03
CA LEU A 181 27.48 -22.81 0.26
C LEU A 181 27.49 -23.92 -0.81
N ARG A 182 27.67 -23.55 -2.08
CA ARG A 182 27.84 -24.51 -3.19
C ARG A 182 29.12 -25.33 -3.05
N MET A 183 30.23 -24.71 -2.64
CA MET A 183 31.48 -25.43 -2.34
C MET A 183 31.32 -26.42 -1.16
N ARG A 184 30.45 -26.10 -0.19
CA ARG A 184 30.05 -26.99 0.91
C ARG A 184 29.00 -28.05 0.52
N GLY A 185 28.70 -28.21 -0.77
CA GLY A 185 27.78 -29.23 -1.28
C GLY A 185 26.29 -28.89 -1.20
N ILE A 186 25.91 -27.68 -0.76
CA ILE A 186 24.49 -27.26 -0.72
C ILE A 186 24.05 -26.82 -2.12
N LYS A 187 23.26 -27.66 -2.80
CA LYS A 187 22.72 -27.41 -4.14
C LYS A 187 21.24 -27.04 -4.07
N ALA A 188 20.83 -25.96 -4.75
CA ALA A 188 19.44 -25.54 -4.88
C ALA A 188 18.69 -26.27 -6.01
N ARG A 189 18.82 -27.60 -6.08
CA ARG A 189 18.18 -28.42 -7.13
C ARG A 189 16.78 -28.92 -6.74
N SER A 190 16.48 -28.96 -5.45
CA SER A 190 15.18 -29.36 -4.89
C SER A 190 14.61 -28.28 -3.97
N MET A 191 13.29 -28.27 -3.74
CA MET A 191 12.64 -27.30 -2.83
C MET A 191 13.25 -27.32 -1.42
N ARG A 192 13.58 -28.52 -0.90
CA ARG A 192 14.27 -28.68 0.39
C ARG A 192 15.69 -28.11 0.36
N GLY A 193 16.42 -28.29 -0.75
CA GLY A 193 17.75 -27.72 -0.95
C GLY A 193 17.73 -26.18 -1.07
N ALA A 194 16.73 -25.63 -1.74
CA ALA A 194 16.51 -24.19 -1.84
C ALA A 194 16.20 -23.56 -0.48
N PHE A 195 15.31 -24.16 0.32
CA PHE A 195 15.00 -23.69 1.67
C PHE A 195 16.24 -23.72 2.58
N ARG A 196 17.01 -24.82 2.52
CA ARG A 196 18.27 -24.96 3.25
C ARG A 196 19.29 -23.89 2.86
N MET A 197 19.42 -23.61 1.56
CA MET A 197 20.30 -22.56 1.04
C MET A 197 19.87 -21.17 1.52
N ILE A 198 18.58 -20.87 1.49
CA ILE A 198 18.03 -19.60 1.98
C ILE A 198 18.32 -19.43 3.48
N ARG A 199 18.03 -20.46 4.30
CA ARG A 199 18.28 -20.43 5.75
C ARG A 199 19.74 -20.14 6.08
N PHE A 200 20.69 -20.82 5.42
CA PHE A 200 22.11 -20.63 5.68
C PHE A 200 22.70 -19.37 5.05
N LEU A 201 22.06 -18.79 4.03
CA LEU A 201 22.43 -17.51 3.46
C LEU A 201 21.95 -16.34 4.34
N PHE A 202 20.76 -16.48 4.94
CA PHE A 202 20.08 -15.39 5.62
C PHE A 202 20.86 -14.88 6.84
N ILE A 203 21.26 -15.77 7.75
CA ILE A 203 21.93 -15.40 9.00
C ILE A 203 23.24 -14.63 8.72
N PRO A 204 24.19 -15.14 7.89
CA PRO A 204 25.41 -14.40 7.59
C PRO A 204 25.17 -13.09 6.86
N LEU A 205 24.18 -13.03 5.95
CA LEU A 205 23.87 -11.82 5.21
C LEU A 205 23.34 -10.72 6.15
N VAL A 206 22.46 -11.07 7.09
CA VAL A 206 21.93 -10.12 8.09
C VAL A 206 23.05 -9.64 9.01
N VAL A 207 23.88 -10.54 9.54
CA VAL A 207 25.00 -10.17 10.43
C VAL A 207 25.99 -9.25 9.72
N ASN A 208 26.34 -9.55 8.46
CA ASN A 208 27.22 -8.70 7.67
C ASN A 208 26.59 -7.35 7.34
N SER A 209 25.29 -7.31 7.04
CA SER A 209 24.57 -6.07 6.76
C SER A 209 24.48 -5.17 7.99
N LEU A 210 24.23 -5.74 9.18
CA LEU A 210 24.21 -5.01 10.46
C LEU A 210 25.60 -4.45 10.79
N ARG A 211 26.67 -5.23 10.58
CA ARG A 211 28.04 -4.76 10.77
C ARG A 211 28.36 -3.58 9.84
N GLN A 212 28.00 -3.69 8.57
CA GLN A 212 28.20 -2.63 7.57
C GLN A 212 27.40 -1.37 7.91
N ALA A 213 26.15 -1.52 8.35
CA ALA A 213 25.33 -0.40 8.81
C ALA A 213 25.98 0.32 10.00
N LYS A 214 26.51 -0.42 10.98
CA LYS A 214 27.20 0.15 12.15
C LYS A 214 28.46 0.93 11.75
N ILE A 215 29.29 0.37 10.86
CA ILE A 215 30.50 1.04 10.35
C ILE A 215 30.11 2.33 9.60
N ALA A 216 29.08 2.27 8.78
CA ALA A 216 28.62 3.42 8.02
C ALA A 216 27.97 4.51 8.89
N ALA A 217 27.29 4.13 9.97
CA ALA A 217 26.78 5.07 10.96
C ALA A 217 27.93 5.80 11.68
N PHE A 218 28.93 5.08 12.20
CA PHE A 218 30.10 5.69 12.81
C PHE A 218 30.89 6.59 11.84
N ALA A 219 31.02 6.17 10.58
CA ALA A 219 31.66 6.99 9.56
C ALA A 219 30.86 8.26 9.22
N ALA A 220 29.52 8.21 9.31
CA ALA A 220 28.67 9.38 9.13
C ALA A 220 28.78 10.34 10.32
N GLU A 221 28.78 9.83 11.55
CA GLU A 221 28.94 10.61 12.78
C GLU A 221 30.28 11.34 12.83
N THR A 222 31.38 10.66 12.49
CA THR A 222 32.73 11.26 12.45
C THR A 222 32.88 12.33 11.37
N ARG A 223 32.13 12.23 10.27
CA ARG A 223 32.08 13.25 9.19
C ARG A 223 31.13 14.40 9.50
N GLY A 224 30.60 14.49 10.71
CA GLY A 224 29.73 15.59 11.13
C GLY A 224 28.32 15.52 10.53
N ALA A 225 27.85 14.33 10.12
CA ALA A 225 26.44 14.13 9.79
C ALA A 225 25.61 14.22 11.09
N ALA A 226 25.40 15.44 11.58
CA ALA A 226 24.45 15.75 12.63
C ALA A 226 23.04 15.56 12.05
N LEU A 227 22.58 14.30 12.02
CA LEU A 227 21.17 13.99 11.88
C LEU A 227 20.49 14.45 13.18
N ASP A 228 20.18 15.75 13.21
CA ASP A 228 19.43 16.44 14.27
C ASP A 228 20.09 16.41 15.66
N LYS A 229 20.98 17.37 15.91
CA LYS A 229 21.79 17.44 17.15
C LYS A 229 21.08 18.03 18.37
N ASN A 230 19.77 18.29 18.34
CA ASN A 230 19.04 18.76 19.52
C ASN A 230 17.68 18.04 19.70
N PRO A 231 17.63 16.80 20.21
CA PRO A 231 16.49 16.42 21.04
C PRO A 231 16.64 17.13 22.39
N PRO A 232 15.67 17.94 22.85
CA PRO A 232 15.73 18.51 24.20
C PRO A 232 15.92 17.37 25.21
N GLU A 233 16.90 17.54 26.11
CA GLU A 233 17.19 16.62 27.20
C GLU A 233 15.89 16.25 27.92
N GLY A 234 15.56 14.95 27.89
CA GLY A 234 14.31 14.40 28.42
C GLY A 234 13.40 13.73 27.40
N ARG A 235 13.61 13.93 26.09
CA ARG A 235 12.94 13.15 25.04
C ARG A 235 13.90 12.15 24.41
N ARG A 236 13.81 10.89 24.85
CA ARG A 236 14.34 9.75 24.09
C ARG A 236 13.86 9.92 22.64
N ALA A 237 14.79 10.15 21.72
CA ALA A 237 14.50 10.20 20.30
C ALA A 237 13.99 8.82 19.87
N ASN A 238 12.67 8.65 19.92
CA ASN A 238 11.99 7.56 19.21
C ASN A 238 12.21 7.84 17.73
N GLY A 239 13.31 7.32 17.18
CA GLY A 239 13.51 7.27 15.75
C GLY A 239 12.24 6.71 15.11
N PHE A 240 11.73 7.41 14.09
CA PHE A 240 10.71 6.85 13.21
C PHE A 240 11.20 5.46 12.78
N PHE A 241 10.45 4.40 13.12
CA PHE A 241 10.74 2.99 12.81
C PHE A 241 11.75 2.20 13.68
N ASN A 242 11.91 2.51 14.97
CA ASN A 242 12.64 1.61 15.90
C ASN A 242 11.71 0.61 16.61
N PHE A 243 11.23 -0.41 15.88
CA PHE A 243 10.45 -1.52 16.45
C PHE A 243 11.33 -2.72 16.80
N ASN A 244 11.15 -3.25 18.01
CA ASN A 244 11.80 -4.50 18.43
C ASN A 244 11.07 -5.72 17.86
N THR A 245 11.72 -6.88 17.78
CA THR A 245 11.10 -8.13 17.27
C THR A 245 9.82 -8.50 18.01
N PHE A 246 9.81 -8.32 19.33
CA PHE A 246 8.63 -8.53 20.16
C PHE A 246 7.48 -7.58 19.80
N GLU A 247 7.78 -6.30 19.61
CA GLU A 247 6.80 -5.29 19.20
C GLU A 247 6.23 -5.58 17.81
N LEU A 248 7.05 -6.08 16.89
CA LEU A 248 6.58 -6.50 15.57
C LEU A 248 5.64 -7.71 15.64
N ILE A 249 5.92 -8.68 16.51
CA ILE A 249 5.03 -9.82 16.77
C ILE A 249 3.70 -9.32 17.38
N THR A 250 3.75 -8.40 18.34
CA THR A 250 2.56 -7.78 18.92
C THR A 250 1.74 -7.04 17.85
N ILE A 251 2.39 -6.26 16.97
CA ILE A 251 1.73 -5.59 15.84
C ILE A 251 1.04 -6.61 14.93
N ALA A 252 1.73 -7.70 14.55
CA ALA A 252 1.15 -8.75 13.73
C ALA A 252 -0.06 -9.42 14.40
N PHE A 253 0.01 -9.67 15.72
CA PHE A 253 -1.10 -10.18 16.51
C PHE A 253 -2.31 -9.23 16.50
N PHE A 254 -2.10 -7.93 16.70
CA PHE A 254 -3.18 -6.94 16.67
C PHE A 254 -3.78 -6.76 15.27
N ILE A 255 -2.98 -6.90 14.20
CA ILE A 255 -3.49 -6.93 12.82
C ILE A 255 -4.48 -8.09 12.62
N ILE A 256 -4.16 -9.28 13.13
CA ILE A 256 -5.04 -10.46 13.08
C ILE A 256 -6.27 -10.23 13.95
N LEU A 257 -6.12 -9.64 15.14
CA LEU A 257 -7.24 -9.38 16.03
C LEU A 257 -8.19 -8.32 15.47
N MET A 258 -7.67 -7.29 14.78
CA MET A 258 -8.47 -6.34 14.01
C MET A 258 -9.22 -7.04 12.87
N TYR A 259 -8.61 -8.06 12.26
CA TYR A 259 -9.28 -8.88 11.24
C TYR A 259 -10.45 -9.68 11.82
N ILE A 260 -10.21 -10.41 12.91
CA ILE A 260 -11.25 -11.21 13.60
C ILE A 260 -12.43 -10.32 14.00
N SER A 261 -12.15 -9.10 14.44
CA SER A 261 -13.18 -8.12 14.85
C SER A 261 -14.17 -7.75 13.74
N ILE A 262 -13.82 -7.93 12.46
CA ILE A 262 -14.70 -7.63 11.32
C ILE A 262 -15.55 -8.84 10.90
N VAL A 263 -15.09 -10.06 11.16
CA VAL A 263 -15.72 -11.30 10.67
C VAL A 263 -17.22 -11.41 11.05
N PRO A 264 -17.64 -11.12 12.29
CA PRO A 264 -19.06 -11.23 12.69
C PRO A 264 -19.99 -10.29 11.90
N PHE A 265 -19.50 -9.12 11.51
CA PHE A 265 -20.28 -8.14 10.74
C PHE A 265 -20.45 -8.55 9.28
N ARG A 266 -19.55 -9.38 8.73
CA ARG A 266 -19.75 -10.03 7.43
C ARG A 266 -20.75 -11.19 7.50
N MET A 267 -20.83 -11.87 8.64
CA MET A 267 -21.70 -13.05 8.83
C MET A 267 -23.15 -12.73 9.20
N GLY A 268 -23.55 -11.46 9.24
CA GLY A 268 -24.98 -11.07 9.34
C GLY A 268 -25.33 -10.10 10.46
N LEU A 269 -24.41 -9.77 11.38
CA LEU A 269 -24.66 -8.77 12.45
C LEU A 269 -24.83 -7.33 11.93
N GLY A 270 -24.53 -7.06 10.66
CA GLY A 270 -24.67 -5.75 10.03
C GLY A 270 -26.07 -5.43 9.46
N ARG A 271 -27.09 -6.26 9.70
CA ARG A 271 -28.43 -6.11 9.11
C ARG A 271 -29.35 -5.10 9.79
N ILE A 272 -28.91 -4.45 10.87
CA ILE A 272 -29.69 -3.39 11.53
C ILE A 272 -29.57 -2.11 10.71
N PRO A 273 -30.65 -1.64 10.05
CA PRO A 273 -30.62 -0.40 9.28
C PRO A 273 -30.32 0.79 10.19
N PHE A 274 -29.62 1.78 9.67
CA PHE A 274 -29.19 3.01 10.35
C PHE A 274 -28.16 2.86 11.47
N LEU A 275 -28.10 1.77 12.25
CA LEU A 275 -27.12 1.62 13.35
C LEU A 275 -25.84 0.86 12.95
N ARG A 276 -25.75 0.41 11.70
CA ARG A 276 -24.63 -0.41 11.20
C ARG A 276 -23.27 0.27 11.41
N ALA A 277 -23.12 1.55 11.09
CA ALA A 277 -21.84 2.26 11.26
C ALA A 277 -21.42 2.38 12.72
N PHE A 278 -22.37 2.53 13.64
CA PHE A 278 -22.08 2.61 15.07
C PHE A 278 -21.54 1.29 15.60
N PHE A 279 -22.25 0.18 15.39
CA PHE A 279 -21.82 -1.13 15.88
C PHE A 279 -20.56 -1.64 15.20
N PHE A 280 -20.39 -1.38 13.91
CA PHE A 280 -19.20 -1.80 13.16
C PHE A 280 -17.92 -1.09 13.60
N SER A 281 -18.00 0.20 13.94
CA SER A 281 -16.82 1.00 14.26
C SER A 281 -16.25 0.73 15.65
N ILE A 282 -17.06 0.30 16.61
CA ILE A 282 -16.64 0.08 18.01
C ILE A 282 -15.51 -0.97 18.13
N PRO A 283 -15.68 -2.23 17.70
CA PRO A 283 -14.68 -3.28 17.98
C PRO A 283 -13.37 -3.03 17.24
N ILE A 284 -13.43 -2.56 15.99
CA ILE A 284 -12.20 -2.26 15.23
C ILE A 284 -11.42 -1.09 15.84
N THR A 285 -12.11 -0.03 16.30
CA THR A 285 -11.43 1.10 16.95
C THR A 285 -10.87 0.70 18.31
N CYS A 286 -11.62 -0.12 19.06
CA CYS A 286 -11.18 -0.62 20.36
C CYS A 286 -9.86 -1.38 20.23
N VAL A 287 -9.79 -2.34 19.31
CA VAL A 287 -8.59 -3.16 19.10
C VAL A 287 -7.42 -2.32 18.59
N LEU A 288 -7.66 -1.40 17.67
CA LEU A 288 -6.65 -0.46 17.19
C LEU A 288 -6.05 0.34 18.34
N PHE A 289 -6.89 0.90 19.22
CA PHE A 289 -6.46 1.74 20.33
C PHE A 289 -5.78 0.94 21.44
N ILE A 290 -6.12 -0.35 21.62
CA ILE A 290 -5.34 -1.25 22.47
C ILE A 290 -3.92 -1.43 21.90
N GLY A 291 -3.80 -1.68 20.59
CA GLY A 291 -2.51 -1.83 19.92
C GLY A 291 -1.62 -0.59 20.06
N ILE A 292 -2.17 0.61 19.79
CA ILE A 292 -1.46 1.89 19.98
C ILE A 292 -1.12 2.10 21.46
N GLY A 293 -2.06 1.74 22.34
CA GLY A 293 -1.89 1.81 23.78
C GLY A 293 -0.86 0.82 24.34
N LEU A 294 -0.46 -0.24 23.64
CA LEU A 294 0.61 -1.13 24.13
C LEU A 294 1.98 -0.72 23.61
N ILE A 295 2.05 -0.14 22.40
CA ILE A 295 3.30 0.30 21.77
C ILE A 295 3.17 1.79 21.39
N PRO A 296 3.37 2.72 22.34
CA PRO A 296 3.24 4.16 22.12
C PRO A 296 4.47 4.72 21.37
N LYS A 297 4.69 4.26 20.13
CA LYS A 297 5.80 4.68 19.27
C LYS A 297 5.30 5.28 17.97
N SER A 298 6.05 6.24 17.43
CA SER A 298 5.76 6.83 16.12
C SER A 298 5.82 5.77 15.01
N GLY A 299 4.79 5.76 14.16
CA GLY A 299 4.59 4.80 13.07
C GLY A 299 3.70 3.61 13.44
N ILE A 300 3.31 3.44 14.71
CA ILE A 300 2.48 2.30 15.15
C ILE A 300 1.11 2.30 14.47
N VAL A 301 0.49 3.48 14.33
CA VAL A 301 -0.83 3.60 13.71
C VAL A 301 -0.74 3.22 12.25
N PHE A 302 0.33 3.67 11.59
CA PHE A 302 0.61 3.32 10.21
C PHE A 302 0.73 1.81 10.00
N PHE A 303 1.51 1.11 10.82
CA PHE A 303 1.65 -0.34 10.70
C PHE A 303 0.35 -1.09 11.00
N LEU A 304 -0.39 -0.71 12.03
CA LEU A 304 -1.64 -1.37 12.39
C LEU A 304 -2.70 -1.19 11.31
N VAL A 305 -2.94 0.05 10.87
CA VAL A 305 -4.00 0.37 9.88
C VAL A 305 -3.63 -0.15 8.48
N CYS A 306 -2.44 0.17 7.98
CA CYS A 306 -2.02 -0.27 6.65
C CYS A 306 -1.78 -1.78 6.62
N GLY A 307 -1.19 -2.36 7.67
CA GLY A 307 -0.97 -3.80 7.78
C GLY A 307 -2.29 -4.58 7.84
N HIS A 308 -3.27 -4.11 8.61
CA HIS A 308 -4.61 -4.68 8.63
C HIS A 308 -5.28 -4.68 7.26
N ARG A 309 -5.20 -3.56 6.53
CA ARG A 309 -5.80 -3.42 5.20
C ARG A 309 -5.11 -4.29 4.16
N LEU A 310 -3.77 -4.37 4.19
CA LEU A 310 -3.00 -5.26 3.33
C LEU A 310 -3.36 -6.73 3.60
N PHE A 311 -3.41 -7.12 4.88
CA PHE A 311 -3.78 -8.48 5.29
C PHE A 311 -5.19 -8.85 4.79
N MET A 312 -6.17 -7.97 4.98
CA MET A 312 -7.54 -8.13 4.46
C MET A 312 -7.60 -8.33 2.94
N GLN A 313 -6.77 -7.60 2.19
CA GLN A 313 -6.69 -7.72 0.74
C GLN A 313 -6.08 -9.03 0.30
N THR A 314 -4.99 -9.46 0.95
CA THR A 314 -4.34 -10.73 0.64
C THR A 314 -5.21 -11.94 0.97
N VAL A 315 -6.02 -11.88 2.04
CA VAL A 315 -6.79 -13.04 2.51
C VAL A 315 -8.14 -13.19 1.79
N LEU A 316 -8.84 -12.08 1.50
CA LEU A 316 -10.27 -12.16 1.10
C LEU A 316 -10.62 -11.49 -0.23
N THR A 317 -10.04 -10.33 -0.53
CA THR A 317 -10.60 -9.43 -1.58
C THR A 317 -9.70 -9.30 -2.81
N GLY A 318 -8.51 -9.89 -2.78
CA GLY A 318 -7.48 -9.63 -3.78
C GLY A 318 -6.79 -8.28 -3.55
N ILE A 319 -5.60 -8.11 -4.14
CA ILE A 319 -4.86 -6.85 -4.05
C ILE A 319 -5.57 -5.80 -4.91
N ASN A 320 -6.27 -4.87 -4.27
CA ASN A 320 -6.96 -3.76 -4.92
C ASN A 320 -6.37 -2.42 -4.46
N PRO A 321 -5.50 -1.77 -5.26
CA PRO A 321 -4.83 -0.53 -4.89
C PRO A 321 -5.79 0.65 -4.63
N LEU A 322 -7.04 0.61 -5.10
CA LEU A 322 -8.01 1.69 -4.90
C LEU A 322 -8.37 1.92 -3.43
N TRP A 323 -8.17 0.92 -2.56
CA TRP A 323 -8.42 1.04 -1.13
C TRP A 323 -7.21 1.55 -0.34
N TRP A 324 -6.04 1.72 -0.98
CA TRP A 324 -4.83 2.17 -0.30
C TRP A 324 -4.90 3.64 0.13
N PRO A 325 -5.44 4.59 -0.66
CA PRO A 325 -5.65 5.96 -0.22
C PRO A 325 -6.48 6.05 1.06
N PHE A 326 -7.52 5.22 1.17
CA PHE A 326 -8.35 5.13 2.36
C PHE A 326 -7.53 4.76 3.61
N ALA A 327 -6.68 3.72 3.50
CA ALA A 327 -5.83 3.26 4.60
C ALA A 327 -4.75 4.29 4.98
N LEU A 328 -4.18 4.97 3.98
CA LEU A 328 -3.14 5.99 4.16
C LEU A 328 -3.68 7.26 4.80
N ILE A 329 -4.89 7.69 4.43
CA ILE A 329 -5.53 8.87 5.02
C ILE A 329 -5.90 8.58 6.48
N GLU A 330 -6.51 7.42 6.77
CA GLU A 330 -6.84 7.00 8.13
C GLU A 330 -5.59 6.94 9.03
N SER A 331 -4.51 6.33 8.53
CA SER A 331 -3.28 6.20 9.31
C SER A 331 -2.55 7.53 9.49
N SER A 332 -2.42 8.33 8.43
CA SER A 332 -1.71 9.61 8.47
C SER A 332 -2.44 10.64 9.34
N SER A 333 -3.77 10.68 9.31
CA SER A 333 -4.56 11.62 10.14
C SER A 333 -4.39 11.33 11.63
N LEU A 334 -4.44 10.05 12.01
CA LEU A 334 -4.27 9.63 13.40
C LEU A 334 -2.82 9.77 13.88
N GLU A 335 -1.85 9.40 13.04
CA GLU A 335 -0.43 9.53 13.37
C GLU A 335 -0.05 11.02 13.55
N LEU A 336 -0.52 11.90 12.65
CA LEU A 336 -0.33 13.34 12.77
C LEU A 336 -0.96 13.90 14.05
N PHE A 337 -2.15 13.43 14.42
CA PHE A 337 -2.80 13.82 15.66
C PHE A 337 -1.96 13.48 16.90
N PHE A 338 -1.41 12.27 16.98
CA PHE A 338 -0.56 11.87 18.11
C PHE A 338 0.80 12.60 18.12
N LEU A 339 1.37 12.86 16.95
CA LEU A 339 2.61 13.63 16.82
C LEU A 339 2.42 15.09 17.24
N MET A 340 1.34 15.75 16.82
CA MET A 340 1.03 17.13 17.23
C MET A 340 0.82 17.26 18.74
N ARG A 341 0.20 16.25 19.36
CA ARG A 341 0.01 16.22 20.82
C ARG A 341 1.31 15.89 21.58
N GLY A 342 2.29 15.29 20.91
CA GLY A 342 3.58 14.91 21.48
C GLY A 342 3.53 13.78 22.52
N ARG A 343 2.38 13.12 22.69
CA ARG A 343 2.17 11.97 23.59
C ARG A 343 1.06 11.06 23.06
N PHE A 344 1.27 9.74 23.18
CA PHE A 344 0.37 8.71 22.64
C PHE A 344 -0.58 8.18 23.73
N LEU A 345 -1.88 8.44 23.59
CA LEU A 345 -2.94 7.88 24.44
C LEU A 345 -2.70 8.05 25.95
N ASP A 346 -2.69 9.30 26.44
CA ASP A 346 -2.49 9.58 27.88
C ASP A 346 -3.76 9.77 28.69
N SER A 347 -4.89 10.05 28.04
CA SER A 347 -6.13 10.43 28.72
C SER A 347 -7.36 9.92 27.96
N TYR A 348 -8.48 9.75 28.68
CA TYR A 348 -9.77 9.43 28.07
C TYR A 348 -10.18 10.48 27.03
N GLY A 349 -9.92 11.76 27.30
CA GLY A 349 -10.15 12.84 26.33
C GLY A 349 -9.29 12.70 25.06
N ALA A 350 -8.05 12.23 25.19
CA ALA A 350 -7.20 11.91 24.03
C ALA A 350 -7.73 10.75 23.21
N ALA A 351 -8.19 9.70 23.88
CA ALA A 351 -8.76 8.53 23.23
C ALA A 351 -10.07 8.87 22.50
N PHE A 352 -10.93 9.68 23.14
CA PHE A 352 -12.17 10.17 22.54
C PHE A 352 -11.91 11.03 21.31
N SER A 353 -11.04 12.05 21.41
CA SER A 353 -10.72 12.94 20.30
C SER A 353 -10.04 12.23 19.13
N ALA A 354 -9.11 11.31 19.40
CA ALA A 354 -8.51 10.49 18.35
C ALA A 354 -9.54 9.54 17.71
N GLY A 355 -10.42 8.92 18.50
CA GLY A 355 -11.49 8.05 17.99
C GLY A 355 -12.50 8.82 17.14
N ALA A 356 -12.88 10.02 17.56
CA ALA A 356 -13.75 10.91 16.79
C ALA A 356 -13.08 11.37 15.49
N LEU A 357 -11.81 11.78 15.54
CA LEU A 357 -11.03 12.14 14.36
C LEU A 357 -11.00 10.99 13.35
N ARG A 358 -10.71 9.77 13.82
CA ARG A 358 -10.73 8.56 12.98
C ARG A 358 -12.08 8.41 12.30
N GLY A 359 -13.17 8.46 13.05
CA GLY A 359 -14.51 8.28 12.51
C GLY A 359 -14.87 9.32 11.46
N ILE A 360 -14.63 10.61 11.73
CA ILE A 360 -14.90 11.69 10.77
C ILE A 360 -14.11 11.44 9.49
N VAL A 361 -12.79 11.26 9.60
CA VAL A 361 -11.91 11.09 8.43
C VAL A 361 -12.30 9.87 7.62
N VAL A 362 -12.51 8.73 8.27
CA VAL A 362 -12.84 7.45 7.62
C VAL A 362 -14.19 7.53 6.91
N TYR A 363 -15.25 7.95 7.60
CA TYR A 363 -16.60 7.91 7.04
C TYR A 363 -16.83 9.01 6.01
N LEU A 364 -16.31 10.22 6.24
CA LEU A 364 -16.42 11.32 5.29
C LEU A 364 -15.64 11.03 4.00
N PHE A 365 -14.40 10.53 4.12
CA PHE A 365 -13.63 10.12 2.95
C PHE A 365 -14.27 8.94 2.22
N PHE A 366 -14.81 7.96 2.96
CA PHE A 366 -15.49 6.81 2.36
C PHE A 366 -16.68 7.25 1.51
N TYR A 367 -17.62 8.01 2.06
CA TYR A 367 -18.87 8.31 1.37
C TYR A 367 -18.76 9.45 0.35
N LEU A 368 -17.84 10.41 0.53
CA LEU A 368 -17.66 11.51 -0.44
C LEU A 368 -16.71 11.16 -1.58
N VAL A 369 -15.68 10.35 -1.32
CA VAL A 369 -14.62 10.10 -2.30
C VAL A 369 -14.67 8.65 -2.77
N LEU A 370 -14.63 7.70 -1.83
CA LEU A 370 -14.42 6.31 -2.17
C LEU A 370 -15.65 5.65 -2.78
N ALA A 371 -16.84 5.86 -2.21
CA ALA A 371 -18.06 5.21 -2.65
C ALA A 371 -18.57 5.72 -4.01
N PRO A 372 -18.51 7.02 -4.34
CA PRO A 372 -18.83 7.50 -5.68
C PRO A 372 -17.86 6.96 -6.74
N HIS A 373 -16.60 6.72 -6.35
CA HIS A 373 -15.57 6.29 -7.29
C HIS A 373 -15.46 4.77 -7.46
N ILE A 374 -15.68 3.99 -6.41
CA ILE A 374 -15.63 2.51 -6.45
C ILE A 374 -17.00 1.92 -6.79
N TRP A 375 -18.08 2.49 -6.26
CA TRP A 375 -19.43 1.91 -6.37
C TRP A 375 -20.36 2.70 -7.28
N HIS A 376 -19.95 3.86 -7.79
CA HIS A 376 -20.80 4.76 -8.57
C HIS A 376 -22.12 5.10 -7.86
N GLN A 377 -22.10 5.10 -6.52
CA GLN A 377 -23.25 5.42 -5.66
C GLN A 377 -23.07 6.81 -5.07
N PHE A 378 -24.04 7.68 -5.33
CA PHE A 378 -24.16 8.98 -4.68
C PHE A 378 -25.22 8.89 -3.59
N TYR A 379 -24.78 9.06 -2.34
CA TYR A 379 -25.68 9.05 -1.20
C TYR A 379 -26.31 10.42 -1.00
N ALA A 380 -27.56 10.43 -0.53
CA ALA A 380 -28.22 11.68 -0.16
C ALA A 380 -27.47 12.39 0.99
N PRO A 381 -27.38 13.73 1.00
CA PRO A 381 -26.63 14.47 2.02
C PRO A 381 -27.05 14.16 3.47
N TRP A 382 -28.34 13.91 3.69
CA TRP A 382 -28.85 13.54 5.02
C TRP A 382 -28.36 12.16 5.47
N TYR A 383 -28.24 11.19 4.55
CA TYR A 383 -27.75 9.84 4.84
C TYR A 383 -26.26 9.86 5.16
N LEU A 384 -25.49 10.63 4.39
CA LEU A 384 -24.07 10.91 4.65
C LEU A 384 -23.88 11.47 6.06
N GLY A 385 -24.69 12.46 6.46
CA GLY A 385 -24.63 13.09 7.77
C GLY A 385 -24.87 12.09 8.90
N ILE A 386 -25.93 11.28 8.80
CA ILE A 386 -26.29 10.28 9.82
C ILE A 386 -25.21 9.20 9.95
N GLU A 387 -24.75 8.61 8.85
CA GLU A 387 -23.75 7.54 8.87
C GLU A 387 -22.40 8.05 9.37
N THR A 388 -22.01 9.26 8.98
CA THR A 388 -20.77 9.89 9.47
C THR A 388 -20.86 10.19 10.96
N PHE A 389 -22.00 10.70 11.44
CA PHE A 389 -22.23 10.94 12.87
C PHE A 389 -22.14 9.65 13.68
N LEU A 390 -22.84 8.59 13.25
CA LEU A 390 -22.87 7.31 13.95
C LEU A 390 -21.53 6.57 13.91
N GLY A 391 -20.84 6.62 12.77
CA GLY A 391 -19.48 6.10 12.63
C GLY A 391 -18.46 6.83 13.51
N THR A 392 -18.64 8.15 13.67
CA THR A 392 -17.84 8.99 14.57
C THR A 392 -18.12 8.68 16.04
N ALA A 393 -19.39 8.59 16.43
CA ALA A 393 -19.78 8.25 17.78
C ALA A 393 -19.28 6.85 18.17
N GLY A 394 -19.45 5.85 17.31
CA GLY A 394 -18.98 4.49 17.57
C GLY A 394 -17.45 4.39 17.62
N SER A 395 -16.73 5.16 16.78
CA SER A 395 -15.27 5.24 16.84
C SER A 395 -14.77 5.93 18.12
N ALA A 396 -15.45 6.98 18.58
CA ALA A 396 -15.12 7.66 19.83
C ALA A 396 -15.33 6.74 21.05
N VAL A 397 -16.44 6.00 21.09
CA VAL A 397 -16.73 4.98 22.12
C VAL A 397 -15.70 3.86 22.07
N GLY A 398 -15.40 3.33 20.88
CA GLY A 398 -14.38 2.31 20.70
C GLY A 398 -12.99 2.77 21.14
N GLY A 399 -12.61 4.02 20.86
CA GLY A 399 -11.35 4.61 21.31
C GLY A 399 -11.24 4.67 22.84
N MET A 400 -12.29 5.12 23.52
CA MET A 400 -12.35 5.14 25.00
C MET A 400 -12.27 3.74 25.61
N ALA A 401 -13.02 2.78 25.05
CA ALA A 401 -12.97 1.39 25.48
C ALA A 401 -11.56 0.80 25.29
N GLY A 402 -10.96 1.02 24.13
CA GLY A 402 -9.61 0.54 23.82
C GLY A 402 -8.55 1.11 24.76
N TYR A 403 -8.66 2.40 25.13
CA TYR A 403 -7.79 3.01 26.14
C TYR A 403 -7.94 2.37 27.52
N ARG A 404 -9.18 2.10 27.96
CA ARG A 404 -9.44 1.42 29.25
C ARG A 404 -8.80 0.04 29.29
N PHE A 405 -8.94 -0.74 28.21
CA PHE A 405 -8.32 -2.07 28.11
C PHE A 405 -6.79 -2.00 28.04
N ALA A 406 -6.22 -1.05 27.31
CA ALA A 406 -4.77 -0.84 27.28
C ALA A 406 -4.20 -0.55 28.68
N LEU A 407 -4.88 0.30 29.46
CA LEU A 407 -4.50 0.60 30.85
C LEU A 407 -4.57 -0.64 31.74
N LEU A 408 -5.62 -1.45 31.61
CA LEU A 408 -5.78 -2.70 32.35
C LEU A 408 -4.62 -3.65 32.05
N ILE A 409 -4.30 -3.86 30.76
CA ILE A 409 -3.21 -4.74 30.34
C ILE A 409 -1.86 -4.23 30.88
N ARG A 410 -1.56 -2.93 30.73
CA ARG A 410 -0.33 -2.33 31.26
C ARG A 410 -0.21 -2.51 32.79
N LYS A 411 -1.30 -2.30 33.53
CA LYS A 411 -1.32 -2.50 34.99
C LYS A 411 -1.05 -3.95 35.39
N THR A 412 -1.61 -4.91 34.65
CA THR A 412 -1.36 -6.34 34.89
C THR A 412 0.09 -6.73 34.58
N TYR A 413 0.64 -6.25 33.47
CA TYR A 413 2.06 -6.46 33.14
C TYR A 413 3.00 -5.88 34.20
N ALA A 414 2.73 -4.65 34.67
CA ALA A 414 3.50 -4.02 35.73
C ALA A 414 3.46 -4.80 37.06
N ARG A 415 2.35 -5.50 37.37
CA ARG A 415 2.25 -6.38 38.56
C ARG A 415 3.01 -7.69 38.40
N LEU A 416 3.25 -8.14 37.17
CA LEU A 416 3.94 -9.40 36.86
C LEU A 416 5.47 -9.23 36.72
N GLY A 417 5.99 -8.01 36.84
CA GLY A 417 7.44 -7.74 36.81
C GLY A 417 8.10 -7.93 35.44
N LEU A 418 7.33 -7.88 34.35
CA LEU A 418 7.79 -8.02 32.96
C LEU A 418 7.82 -6.70 32.19
#